data_AF-A0A235HTG4-F1
#
_entry.id   AF-A0A235HTG4-F1
#
_cell.length_a   1.000
_cell.length_b   1.000
_cell.length_c   1.000
_cell.angle_alpha   90.00
_cell.angle_beta   90.00
_cell.angle_gamma   90.00
#
_symmetry.space_group_name_H-M   'P 1'
#
loop_
_entity.id
_entity.type
_entity.pdbx_description
1 polymer ?
#
loop_
_entity_poly.entity_id
_entity_poly.type
_entity_poly.pdbx_seq_one_letter_code
_entity_poly.pdbx_strand_id
1 'polypeptide(L)'
;MHSFRSEPILWIHVAGLATLPVFLVLCLLFLSVGEPFLPVWMELSLVAAIGILPLLWMQLRRPFYIFALLGIALKPENLTERQRKILCLINTKLNRILALVAAVLSVWVLWHLYQIAPLVANSAKFLPQWRSVALVLAGLAFLGSNLFLQIPVSVMRVLVTNDTEFAGIEPLSLEKIKQDFTILGVRVNQIVPRLLQSLFRINADS
;
A
#
# COMPACT_ATOMS: atom_id res chain seq x y z
N MET A 1 -16.14 -14.84 -21.31
CA MET A 1 -15.87 -14.85 -19.86
C MET A 1 -15.12 -13.58 -19.49
N HIS A 2 -15.56 -12.83 -18.49
CA HIS A 2 -14.88 -11.60 -18.06
C HIS A 2 -13.53 -11.96 -17.41
N SER A 3 -12.41 -11.39 -17.86
CA SER A 3 -11.06 -11.73 -17.35
C SER A 3 -10.89 -11.31 -15.88
N PHE A 4 -10.14 -12.05 -15.07
CA PHE A 4 -9.90 -11.66 -13.67
C PHE A 4 -9.12 -10.33 -13.55
N ARG A 5 -8.39 -9.92 -14.59
CA ARG A 5 -7.66 -8.64 -14.63
C ARG A 5 -8.57 -7.43 -14.66
N SER A 6 -9.83 -7.61 -15.00
CA SER A 6 -10.83 -6.53 -15.04
C SER A 6 -11.45 -6.21 -13.67
N GLU A 7 -11.07 -6.94 -12.61
CA GLU A 7 -11.57 -6.67 -11.25
C GLU A 7 -11.20 -5.22 -10.83
N PRO A 8 -12.18 -4.32 -10.61
CA PRO A 8 -11.91 -2.90 -10.43
C PRO A 8 -10.98 -2.60 -9.26
N ILE A 9 -11.05 -3.39 -8.20
CA ILE A 9 -10.24 -3.21 -7.00
C ILE A 9 -8.73 -3.33 -7.28
N LEU A 10 -8.33 -4.16 -8.26
CA LEU A 10 -6.93 -4.29 -8.65
C LEU A 10 -6.43 -2.96 -9.24
N TRP A 11 -7.19 -2.39 -10.15
CA TRP A 11 -6.85 -1.12 -10.78
C TRP A 11 -6.90 0.06 -9.82
N ILE A 12 -7.82 0.05 -8.85
CA ILE A 12 -7.86 1.08 -7.79
C ILE A 12 -6.54 1.07 -6.99
N HIS A 13 -6.04 -0.10 -6.60
CA HIS A 13 -4.76 -0.20 -5.90
C HIS A 13 -3.60 0.23 -6.80
N VAL A 14 -3.55 -0.21 -8.06
CA VAL A 14 -2.52 0.23 -9.01
C VAL A 14 -2.54 1.75 -9.22
N ALA A 15 -3.72 2.34 -9.38
CA ALA A 15 -3.88 3.79 -9.50
C ALA A 15 -3.41 4.52 -8.23
N GLY A 16 -3.51 3.88 -7.06
CA GLY A 16 -2.96 4.37 -5.80
C GLY A 16 -1.46 4.69 -5.88
N LEU A 17 -0.70 4.04 -6.77
CA LEU A 17 0.72 4.33 -6.99
C LEU A 17 0.96 5.79 -7.42
N ALA A 18 -0.02 6.45 -8.06
CA ALA A 18 0.07 7.85 -8.42
C ALA A 18 0.16 8.80 -7.21
N THR A 19 -0.24 8.35 -6.01
CA THR A 19 -0.12 9.13 -4.78
C THR A 19 1.29 9.06 -4.16
N LEU A 20 2.11 8.09 -4.58
CA LEU A 20 3.45 7.87 -4.04
C LEU A 20 4.34 9.12 -4.07
N PRO A 21 4.43 9.90 -5.18
CA PRO A 21 5.26 11.10 -5.22
C PRO A 21 4.80 12.17 -4.22
N VAL A 22 3.49 12.29 -3.99
CA VAL A 22 2.93 13.27 -3.02
C VAL A 22 3.45 12.96 -1.62
N PHE A 23 3.39 11.71 -1.19
CA PHE A 23 3.90 11.30 0.11
C PHE A 23 5.42 11.40 0.24
N LEU A 24 6.18 11.15 -0.84
CA LEU A 24 7.63 11.37 -0.85
C LEU A 24 7.98 12.86 -0.70
N VAL A 25 7.27 13.75 -1.39
CA VAL A 25 7.47 15.21 -1.26
C VAL A 25 7.11 15.68 0.15
N LEU A 26 6.03 15.17 0.74
CA LEU A 26 5.69 15.47 2.14
C LEU A 26 6.77 14.96 3.11
N CYS A 27 7.29 13.74 2.91
CA CYS A 27 8.40 13.22 3.69
C CYS A 27 9.63 14.12 3.58
N LEU A 28 10.01 14.52 2.37
CA LEU A 28 11.12 15.43 2.11
C LEU A 28 10.93 16.78 2.79
N LEU A 29 9.71 17.35 2.72
CA LEU A 29 9.38 18.62 3.37
C LEU A 29 9.53 18.53 4.88
N PHE A 30 9.07 17.45 5.52
CA PHE A 30 9.24 17.28 6.96
C PHE A 30 10.68 16.99 7.36
N LEU A 31 11.44 16.25 6.53
CA LEU A 31 12.88 16.05 6.75
C LEU A 31 13.69 17.35 6.66
N SER A 32 13.17 18.38 5.99
CA SER A 32 13.84 19.69 5.87
C SER A 32 13.46 20.70 6.97
N VAL A 33 12.59 20.31 7.91
CA VAL A 33 12.20 21.14 9.07
C VAL A 33 13.21 21.01 10.20
N GLY A 34 13.70 22.15 10.69
CA GLY A 34 14.58 22.25 11.84
C GLY A 34 15.97 21.68 11.62
N GLU A 35 16.92 22.11 12.45
CA GLU A 35 18.27 21.57 12.44
C GLU A 35 18.31 20.15 13.01
N PRO A 36 19.07 19.22 12.40
CA PRO A 36 19.30 17.90 12.98
C PRO A 36 20.03 18.03 14.31
N PHE A 37 19.49 17.42 15.37
CA PHE A 37 20.15 17.34 16.68
C PHE A 37 20.61 15.93 17.04
N LEU A 38 20.16 14.92 16.29
CA LEU A 38 20.63 13.54 16.39
C LEU A 38 21.61 13.23 15.26
N PRO A 39 22.49 12.23 15.43
CA PRO A 39 23.26 11.67 14.32
C PRO A 39 22.34 11.23 13.18
N VAL A 40 22.78 11.46 11.94
CA VAL A 40 22.03 11.17 10.70
C VAL A 40 21.42 9.76 10.70
N TRP A 41 22.19 8.75 11.13
CA TRP A 41 21.75 7.36 11.15
C TRP A 41 20.59 7.12 12.13
N MET A 42 20.49 7.87 13.24
CA MET A 42 19.40 7.74 14.20
C MET A 42 18.09 8.30 13.64
N GLU A 43 18.12 9.49 13.02
CA GLU A 43 16.93 10.09 12.42
C GLU A 43 16.41 9.23 11.26
N LEU A 44 17.32 8.76 10.39
CA LEU A 44 16.98 7.82 9.32
C LEU A 44 16.40 6.52 9.88
N SER A 45 16.98 5.97 10.93
CA SER A 45 16.47 4.74 11.56
C SER A 45 15.08 4.95 12.14
N LEU A 46 14.80 6.11 12.73
CA LEU A 46 13.48 6.44 13.27
C LEU A 46 12.43 6.54 12.16
N VAL A 47 12.74 7.27 11.09
CA VAL A 47 11.83 7.43 9.94
C VAL A 47 11.61 6.08 9.23
N ALA A 48 12.65 5.27 9.06
CA ALA A 48 12.56 3.92 8.51
C ALA A 48 11.76 2.98 9.43
N ALA A 49 11.94 3.08 10.75
CA ALA A 49 11.23 2.26 11.71
C ALA A 49 9.72 2.53 11.68
N ILE A 50 9.31 3.80 11.51
CA ILE A 50 7.89 4.16 11.37
C ILE A 50 7.38 3.82 9.96
N GLY A 51 8.15 4.15 8.92
CA GLY A 51 7.68 4.10 7.54
C GLY A 51 7.74 2.74 6.85
N ILE A 52 8.67 1.87 7.25
CA ILE A 52 8.93 0.59 6.58
C ILE A 52 8.51 -0.60 7.44
N LEU A 53 8.94 -0.64 8.70
CA LEU A 53 8.80 -1.85 9.53
C LEU A 53 7.35 -2.33 9.69
N PRO A 54 6.35 -1.49 9.97
CA PRO A 54 4.98 -1.96 10.14
C PRO A 54 4.43 -2.64 8.89
N LEU A 55 4.74 -2.07 7.71
CA LEU A 55 4.28 -2.60 6.43
C LEU A 55 5.04 -3.84 6.04
N LEU A 56 6.36 -3.86 6.18
CA LEU A 56 7.15 -5.05 5.88
C LEU A 56 6.73 -6.21 6.78
N TRP A 57 6.56 -5.96 8.08
CA TRP A 57 6.08 -6.97 9.03
C TRP A 57 4.71 -7.51 8.63
N MET A 58 3.77 -6.62 8.30
CA MET A 58 2.44 -6.99 7.81
C MET A 58 2.55 -7.87 6.56
N GLN A 59 3.29 -7.45 5.53
CA GLN A 59 3.42 -8.18 4.27
C GLN A 59 4.09 -9.55 4.42
N LEU A 60 5.04 -9.70 5.35
CA LEU A 60 5.73 -10.97 5.60
C LEU A 60 4.89 -11.97 6.40
N ARG A 61 4.12 -11.48 7.39
CA ARG A 61 3.33 -12.32 8.29
C ARG A 61 1.94 -12.60 7.74
N ARG A 62 1.20 -11.54 7.44
CA ARG A 62 -0.21 -11.58 7.01
C ARG A 62 -0.46 -10.44 6.01
N PRO A 63 -0.29 -10.68 4.70
CA PRO A 63 -0.38 -9.63 3.70
C PRO A 63 -1.71 -8.88 3.78
N PHE A 64 -1.70 -7.65 3.28
CA PHE A 64 -2.87 -6.79 3.31
C PHE A 64 -4.03 -7.41 2.51
N TYR A 65 -5.22 -7.37 3.10
CA TYR A 65 -6.45 -7.79 2.43
C TYR A 65 -6.87 -6.76 1.38
N ILE A 66 -6.56 -7.02 0.10
CA ILE A 66 -6.75 -6.04 -0.98
C ILE A 66 -8.21 -5.66 -1.25
N PHE A 67 -9.20 -6.43 -0.76
CA PHE A 67 -10.61 -6.02 -0.82
C PHE A 67 -10.99 -5.09 0.34
N ALA A 68 -10.01 -4.36 0.88
CA ALA A 68 -10.20 -3.21 1.73
C ALA A 68 -9.67 -1.93 1.05
N LEU A 69 -10.41 -0.84 1.21
CA LEU A 69 -10.08 0.48 0.68
C LEU A 69 -10.34 1.52 1.77
N LEU A 70 -9.32 2.33 2.09
CA LEU A 70 -9.42 3.49 2.99
C LEU A 70 -10.16 3.19 4.32
N GLY A 71 -9.93 2.03 4.91
CA GLY A 71 -10.56 1.64 6.19
C GLY A 71 -11.97 1.04 6.06
N ILE A 72 -12.41 0.67 4.86
CA ILE A 72 -13.61 -0.12 4.62
C ILE A 72 -13.19 -1.44 3.98
N ALA A 73 -13.60 -2.57 4.56
CA ALA A 73 -13.26 -3.90 4.06
C ALA A 73 -14.52 -4.66 3.63
N LEU A 74 -14.47 -5.31 2.47
CA LEU A 74 -15.49 -6.28 2.11
C LEU A 74 -15.39 -7.49 3.05
N LYS A 75 -16.54 -7.99 3.49
CA LYS A 75 -16.60 -9.24 4.27
C LYS A 75 -16.06 -10.42 3.44
N PRO A 76 -15.17 -11.27 3.99
CA PRO A 76 -14.70 -12.47 3.30
C PRO A 76 -15.82 -13.37 2.79
N GLU A 77 -16.94 -13.42 3.52
CA GLU A 77 -18.14 -14.20 3.18
C GLU A 77 -18.80 -13.75 1.86
N ASN A 78 -18.56 -12.51 1.45
CA ASN A 78 -19.13 -11.93 0.23
C ASN A 78 -18.16 -11.97 -0.95
N LEU A 79 -16.99 -12.59 -0.79
CA LEU A 79 -16.03 -12.73 -1.87
C LEU A 79 -16.48 -13.83 -2.84
N THR A 80 -16.44 -13.50 -4.13
CA THR A 80 -16.61 -14.49 -5.19
C THR A 80 -15.45 -15.48 -5.20
N GLU A 81 -15.63 -16.66 -5.79
CA GLU A 81 -14.53 -17.63 -5.95
C GLU A 81 -13.31 -17.02 -6.63
N ARG A 82 -13.54 -16.23 -7.68
CA ARG A 82 -12.48 -15.50 -8.39
C ARG A 82 -11.70 -14.58 -7.46
N GLN A 83 -12.38 -13.81 -6.62
CA GLN A 83 -11.75 -12.91 -5.66
C GLN A 83 -10.95 -13.68 -4.61
N ARG A 84 -11.43 -14.86 -4.20
CA ARG A 84 -10.68 -15.76 -3.31
C ARG A 84 -9.44 -16.36 -3.98
N LYS A 85 -9.50 -16.68 -5.28
CA LYS A 85 -8.30 -17.07 -6.08
C LYS A 85 -7.28 -15.94 -6.19
N ILE A 86 -7.72 -14.69 -6.32
CA ILE A 86 -6.83 -13.52 -6.33
C ILE A 86 -6.07 -13.40 -5.01
N LEU A 87 -6.72 -13.65 -3.86
CA LEU A 87 -6.03 -13.66 -2.57
C LEU A 87 -4.95 -14.73 -2.50
N CYS A 88 -5.14 -15.91 -3.11
CA CYS A 88 -4.09 -16.92 -3.18
C CYS A 88 -2.81 -16.36 -3.84
N LEU A 89 -2.95 -15.61 -4.93
CA LEU A 89 -1.82 -14.97 -5.61
C LEU A 89 -1.15 -13.90 -4.73
N ILE A 90 -1.94 -13.17 -3.93
CA ILE A 90 -1.42 -12.21 -2.96
C ILE A 90 -0.58 -12.89 -1.88
N ASN A 91 -0.99 -14.06 -1.38
CA ASN A 91 -0.30 -14.81 -0.31
C ASN A 91 0.82 -15.74 -0.81
N THR A 92 1.50 -15.39 -1.89
CA THR A 92 2.63 -16.19 -2.41
C THR A 92 3.97 -15.80 -1.78
N LYS A 93 4.93 -16.73 -1.77
CA LYS A 93 6.32 -16.44 -1.36
C LYS A 93 6.94 -15.33 -2.21
N LEU A 94 6.60 -15.28 -3.50
CA LEU A 94 7.09 -14.26 -4.42
C LEU A 94 6.66 -12.86 -3.99
N ASN A 95 5.42 -12.67 -3.52
CA ASN A 95 5.01 -11.37 -2.99
C ASN A 95 5.74 -10.98 -1.70
N ARG A 96 6.12 -11.94 -0.86
CA ARG A 96 6.97 -11.68 0.31
C ARG A 96 8.37 -11.22 -0.11
N ILE A 97 8.93 -11.80 -1.17
CA ILE A 97 10.20 -11.35 -1.76
C ILE A 97 10.04 -9.93 -2.34
N LEU A 98 8.96 -9.66 -3.07
CA LEU A 98 8.67 -8.32 -3.60
C LEU A 98 8.53 -7.28 -2.48
N ALA A 99 7.90 -7.62 -1.36
CA ALA A 99 7.82 -6.75 -0.19
C ALA A 99 9.21 -6.44 0.41
N LEU A 100 10.10 -7.44 0.49
CA LEU A 100 11.49 -7.24 0.92
C LEU A 100 12.25 -6.33 -0.04
N VAL A 101 12.15 -6.57 -1.35
CA VAL A 101 12.79 -5.75 -2.38
C VAL A 101 12.28 -4.30 -2.31
N ALA A 102 10.97 -4.11 -2.16
CA ALA A 102 10.37 -2.79 -2.01
C ALA A 102 10.84 -2.08 -0.73
N ALA A 103 11.02 -2.81 0.38
CA ALA A 103 11.58 -2.26 1.61
C ALA A 103 13.04 -1.81 1.44
N VAL A 104 13.88 -2.62 0.79
CA VAL A 104 15.28 -2.25 0.48
C VAL A 104 15.33 -1.01 -0.42
N LEU A 105 14.51 -0.97 -1.47
CA LEU A 105 14.38 0.20 -2.33
C LEU A 105 13.93 1.43 -1.54
N SER A 106 13.01 1.25 -0.59
CA SER A 106 12.52 2.36 0.24
C SER A 106 13.61 2.91 1.16
N VAL A 107 14.45 2.06 1.77
CA VAL A 107 15.63 2.52 2.53
C VAL A 107 16.55 3.36 1.63
N TRP A 108 16.80 2.90 0.41
CA TRP A 108 17.62 3.64 -0.56
C TRP A 108 16.98 4.99 -0.95
N VAL A 109 15.67 5.04 -1.18
CA VAL A 109 14.93 6.28 -1.45
C VAL A 109 15.01 7.23 -0.26
N LEU A 110 14.79 6.74 0.96
CA LEU A 110 14.85 7.55 2.18
C LEU A 110 16.23 8.19 2.37
N TRP A 111 17.30 7.44 2.08
CA TRP A 111 18.66 7.97 2.08
C TRP A 111 18.78 9.18 1.15
N HIS A 112 18.30 9.08 -0.10
CA HIS A 112 18.33 10.20 -1.04
C HIS A 112 17.46 11.38 -0.62
N LEU A 113 16.26 11.12 -0.08
CA LEU A 113 15.42 12.21 0.45
C LEU A 113 16.15 12.99 1.55
N TYR A 114 16.84 12.29 2.44
CA TYR A 114 17.60 12.92 3.51
C TYR A 114 18.76 13.78 2.97
N GLN A 115 19.48 13.32 1.94
CA GLN A 115 20.54 14.09 1.29
C GLN A 115 19.99 15.34 0.57
N ILE A 116 18.77 15.27 0.03
CA ILE A 116 18.13 16.38 -0.69
C ILE A 116 17.48 17.38 0.29
N ALA A 117 17.09 16.95 1.49
CA ALA A 117 16.36 17.78 2.46
C ALA A 117 16.98 19.17 2.71
N PRO A 118 18.32 19.33 2.87
CA PRO A 118 18.93 20.65 3.07
C PRO A 118 18.71 21.61 1.89
N LEU A 119 18.63 21.10 0.66
CA LEU A 119 18.45 21.91 -0.55
C LEU A 119 17.06 22.57 -0.60
N VAL A 120 16.08 21.98 0.09
CA VAL A 120 14.69 22.46 0.14
C VAL A 120 14.30 22.99 1.51
N ALA A 121 15.26 23.23 2.41
CA ALA A 121 15.01 23.76 3.76
C ALA A 121 14.32 25.14 3.73
N ASN A 122 14.64 25.97 2.74
CA ASN A 122 13.97 27.26 2.55
C ASN A 122 12.44 27.12 2.37
N SER A 123 12.00 26.03 1.73
CA SER A 123 10.58 25.75 1.51
C SER A 123 9.86 25.33 2.80
N ALA A 124 10.58 24.90 3.85
CA ALA A 124 9.99 24.45 5.11
C ALA A 124 10.00 25.52 6.21
N LYS A 125 10.54 26.71 5.95
CA LYS A 125 10.65 27.81 6.95
C LYS A 125 9.32 28.29 7.49
N PHE A 126 8.23 28.10 6.75
CA PHE A 126 6.88 28.48 7.20
C PHE A 126 6.31 27.52 8.25
N LEU A 127 6.90 26.34 8.43
CA LEU A 127 6.46 25.36 9.42
C LEU A 127 7.12 25.61 10.78
N PRO A 128 6.51 25.16 11.89
CA PRO A 128 7.17 25.13 13.20
C PRO A 128 8.46 24.32 13.13
N GLN A 129 9.58 24.89 13.58
CA GLN A 129 10.92 24.29 13.47
C GLN A 129 11.18 23.19 14.54
N TRP A 130 10.16 22.42 14.88
CA TRP A 130 10.22 21.36 15.88
C TRP A 130 10.68 20.05 15.25
N ARG A 131 12.01 19.83 15.25
CA ARG A 131 12.64 18.67 14.60
C ARG A 131 12.00 17.34 15.00
N SER A 132 11.73 17.10 16.28
CA SER A 132 11.15 15.83 16.75
C SER A 132 9.77 15.55 16.17
N VAL A 133 8.90 16.57 16.13
CA VAL A 133 7.55 16.44 15.55
C VAL A 133 7.67 16.23 14.04
N ALA A 134 8.57 16.96 13.39
CA ALA A 134 8.82 16.81 11.96
C ALA A 134 9.32 15.40 11.60
N LEU A 135 10.21 14.79 12.39
CA LEU A 135 10.66 13.41 12.17
C LEU A 135 9.51 12.39 12.26
N VAL A 136 8.59 12.57 13.20
CA VAL A 136 7.39 11.71 13.30
C VAL A 136 6.51 11.88 12.06
N LEU A 137 6.27 13.12 11.63
CA LEU A 137 5.48 13.42 10.43
C LEU A 137 6.16 12.90 9.16
N ALA A 138 7.48 13.00 9.05
CA ALA A 138 8.27 12.39 7.98
C ALA A 138 8.09 10.86 7.97
N GLY A 139 8.17 10.22 9.15
CA GLY A 139 7.88 8.80 9.33
C GLY A 139 6.49 8.40 8.83
N LEU A 140 5.46 9.17 9.18
CA LEU A 140 4.07 8.90 8.76
C LEU A 140 3.86 9.16 7.26
N ALA A 141 4.43 10.23 6.71
CA ALA A 141 4.39 10.49 5.28
C ALA A 141 5.10 9.37 4.51
N PHE A 142 6.24 8.92 5.02
CA PHE A 142 7.01 7.83 4.43
C PHE A 142 6.29 6.48 4.56
N LEU A 143 5.57 6.23 5.66
CA LEU A 143 4.65 5.10 5.82
C LEU A 143 3.58 5.12 4.72
N GLY A 144 2.96 6.27 4.48
CA GLY A 144 1.99 6.46 3.40
C GLY A 144 2.59 6.13 2.03
N SER A 145 3.78 6.65 1.74
CA SER A 145 4.50 6.34 0.50
C SER A 145 4.74 4.82 0.33
N ASN A 146 5.23 4.16 1.38
CA ASN A 146 5.48 2.73 1.37
C ASN A 146 4.18 1.91 1.20
N LEU A 147 3.07 2.35 1.79
CA LEU A 147 1.77 1.70 1.63
C LEU A 147 1.34 1.70 0.16
N PHE A 148 1.45 2.86 -0.49
CA PHE A 148 1.14 3.06 -1.90
C PHE A 148 2.23 2.56 -2.87
N LEU A 149 3.32 1.98 -2.36
CA LEU A 149 4.31 1.24 -3.15
C LEU A 149 4.09 -0.27 -3.03
N GLN A 150 4.09 -0.79 -1.79
CA GLN A 150 4.12 -2.23 -1.53
C GLN A 150 2.81 -2.93 -1.91
N ILE A 151 1.65 -2.31 -1.61
CA ILE A 151 0.35 -2.88 -1.98
C ILE A 151 0.19 -2.93 -3.51
N PRO A 152 0.42 -1.83 -4.26
CA PRO A 152 0.29 -1.87 -5.72
C PRO A 152 1.26 -2.83 -6.39
N VAL A 153 2.49 -2.98 -5.90
CA VAL A 153 3.45 -3.99 -6.40
C VAL A 153 2.90 -5.41 -6.26
N SER A 154 2.31 -5.73 -5.11
CA SER A 154 1.68 -7.04 -4.88
C SER A 154 0.51 -7.28 -5.82
N VAL A 155 -0.26 -6.23 -6.13
CA VAL A 155 -1.39 -6.28 -7.08
C VAL A 155 -0.92 -6.39 -8.53
N MET A 156 0.13 -5.68 -8.93
CA MET A 156 0.71 -5.81 -10.26
C MET A 156 1.15 -7.24 -10.54
N ARG A 157 1.68 -7.95 -9.53
CA ARG A 157 2.00 -9.39 -9.66
C ARG A 157 0.77 -10.22 -10.02
N VAL A 158 -0.41 -9.91 -9.49
CA VAL A 158 -1.67 -10.57 -9.86
C VAL A 158 -2.01 -10.31 -11.32
N LEU A 159 -1.89 -9.05 -11.76
CA LEU A 159 -2.25 -8.65 -13.13
C LEU A 159 -1.37 -9.33 -14.20
N VAL A 160 -0.10 -9.59 -13.89
CA VAL A 160 0.82 -10.29 -14.80
C VAL A 160 0.75 -11.82 -14.72
N THR A 161 -0.08 -12.39 -13.84
CA THR A 161 -0.31 -13.85 -13.81
C THR A 161 -0.97 -14.31 -15.10
N ASN A 162 -0.61 -15.49 -15.61
CA ASN A 162 -1.25 -16.07 -16.80
C ASN A 162 -2.63 -16.66 -16.49
N ASP A 163 -3.55 -16.65 -17.47
CA ASP A 163 -4.91 -17.16 -17.27
C ASP A 163 -4.95 -18.68 -16.97
N THR A 164 -3.99 -19.44 -17.50
CA THR A 164 -3.83 -20.88 -17.21
C THR A 164 -3.42 -21.14 -15.77
N GLU A 165 -2.43 -20.39 -15.27
CA GLU A 165 -2.01 -20.42 -13.86
C GLU A 165 -3.18 -20.04 -12.96
N PHE A 166 -3.93 -18.99 -13.31
CA PHE A 166 -5.10 -18.55 -12.54
C PHE A 166 -6.24 -19.56 -12.53
N ALA A 167 -6.52 -20.23 -13.66
CA ALA A 167 -7.60 -21.21 -13.77
C ALA A 167 -7.38 -22.40 -12.81
N GLY A 168 -6.12 -22.85 -12.67
CA GLY A 168 -5.73 -23.97 -11.81
C GLY A 168 -5.71 -23.67 -10.30
N ILE A 169 -5.85 -22.41 -9.89
CA ILE A 169 -5.85 -22.05 -8.46
C ILE A 169 -7.18 -22.45 -7.82
N GLU A 170 -7.12 -23.15 -6.69
CA GLU A 170 -8.28 -23.39 -5.84
C GLU A 170 -8.61 -22.12 -5.02
N PRO A 171 -9.91 -21.77 -4.89
CA PRO A 171 -10.31 -20.60 -4.11
C PRO A 171 -10.01 -20.82 -2.63
N LEU A 172 -9.44 -19.80 -1.98
CA LEU A 172 -9.12 -19.85 -0.55
C LEU A 172 -10.38 -20.05 0.31
N SER A 173 -10.28 -20.84 1.38
CA SER A 173 -11.39 -21.00 2.34
C SER A 173 -11.54 -19.74 3.20
N LEU A 174 -12.75 -19.53 3.74
CA LEU A 174 -13.05 -18.34 4.56
C LEU A 174 -12.20 -18.30 5.83
N GLU A 175 -11.92 -19.46 6.42
CA GLU A 175 -11.08 -19.63 7.60
C GLU A 175 -9.65 -19.20 7.30
N LYS A 176 -9.08 -19.68 6.19
CA LYS A 176 -7.74 -19.29 5.74
C LYS A 176 -7.65 -17.80 5.45
N ILE A 177 -8.67 -17.18 4.86
CA ILE A 177 -8.67 -15.73 4.62
C ILE A 177 -8.56 -14.95 5.94
N LYS A 178 -9.30 -15.36 6.97
CA LYS A 178 -9.27 -14.69 8.30
C LYS A 178 -7.95 -14.91 9.04
N GLN A 179 -7.28 -16.04 8.80
CA GLN A 179 -6.01 -16.40 9.45
C GLN A 179 -4.79 -15.79 8.76
N ASP A 180 -4.81 -15.73 7.42
CA ASP A 180 -3.64 -15.42 6.61
C ASP A 180 -3.55 -13.93 6.23
N PHE A 181 -4.64 -13.16 6.34
CA PHE A 181 -4.67 -11.76 5.89
C PHE A 181 -4.91 -10.77 7.01
N THR A 182 -4.31 -9.59 6.86
CA THR A 182 -4.61 -8.44 7.71
C THR A 182 -5.80 -7.68 7.12
N ILE A 183 -6.96 -7.78 7.78
CA ILE A 183 -8.19 -7.07 7.40
C ILE A 183 -8.28 -5.80 8.23
N LEU A 184 -7.96 -4.66 7.61
CA LEU A 184 -8.07 -3.35 8.23
C LEU A 184 -9.38 -2.67 7.82
N GLY A 185 -10.08 -2.11 8.81
CA GLY A 185 -11.27 -1.30 8.59
C GLY A 185 -12.60 -1.92 8.98
N VAL A 186 -13.67 -1.14 8.75
CA VAL A 186 -15.06 -1.54 9.01
C VAL A 186 -15.51 -2.54 7.96
N ARG A 187 -16.02 -3.70 8.42
CA ARG A 187 -16.44 -4.78 7.54
C ARG A 187 -17.85 -4.57 7.02
N VAL A 188 -17.98 -4.35 5.71
CA VAL A 188 -19.25 -4.08 5.03
C VAL A 188 -19.63 -5.22 4.09
N ASN A 189 -20.92 -5.29 3.77
CA ASN A 189 -21.38 -6.30 2.82
C ASN A 189 -21.05 -5.92 1.36
N GLN A 190 -20.91 -4.63 1.07
CA GLN A 190 -20.61 -4.08 -0.26
C GLN A 190 -19.80 -2.78 -0.08
N ILE A 191 -18.72 -2.61 -0.85
CA ILE A 191 -17.89 -1.39 -0.81
C ILE A 191 -18.56 -0.25 -1.61
N VAL A 192 -19.23 -0.60 -2.71
CA VAL A 192 -19.93 0.35 -3.58
C VAL A 192 -21.45 0.16 -3.40
N PRO A 193 -22.23 1.23 -3.15
CA PRO A 193 -23.69 1.14 -3.09
C PRO A 193 -24.27 0.63 -4.42
N ARG A 194 -25.30 -0.23 -4.39
CA ARG A 194 -25.97 -0.77 -5.60
C ARG A 194 -26.42 0.30 -6.59
N LEU A 195 -26.74 1.50 -6.11
CA LEU A 195 -27.12 2.67 -6.91
C LEU A 195 -26.02 3.14 -7.88
N LEU A 196 -24.74 3.01 -7.51
CA LEU A 196 -23.63 3.34 -8.40
C LEU A 196 -23.45 2.27 -9.49
N GLN A 197 -23.74 1.00 -9.16
CA GLN A 197 -23.64 -0.11 -10.11
C GLN A 197 -24.66 0.00 -11.25
N SER A 198 -25.88 0.50 -10.97
CA SER A 198 -26.86 0.77 -12.03
C SER A 198 -26.39 1.87 -12.98
N LEU A 199 -25.71 2.91 -12.49
CA LEU A 199 -25.21 4.01 -13.32
C LEU A 199 -24.07 3.56 -14.26
N PHE A 200 -23.14 2.73 -13.78
CA PHE A 200 -22.09 2.17 -14.65
C PHE A 200 -22.60 1.11 -15.63
N ARG A 201 -23.71 0.43 -15.31
CA ARG A 201 -24.33 -0.56 -16.21
C ARG A 201 -25.09 0.11 -17.36
N ILE A 202 -25.71 1.27 -17.11
CA ILE A 202 -26.39 2.06 -18.15
C ILE A 202 -25.41 2.56 -19.23
N ASN A 203 -24.16 2.87 -18.85
CA ASN A 203 -23.15 3.37 -19.79
C ASN A 203 -22.43 2.28 -20.61
N ALA A 204 -22.66 1.00 -20.31
CA ALA A 204 -22.05 -0.12 -21.05
C ALA A 204 -22.96 -0.67 -22.16
N ASP A 205 -24.23 -0.27 -22.17
CA ASP A 205 -25.27 -0.70 -23.12
C ASP A 205 -25.64 0.42 -24.12
N SER A 206 -24.85 1.49 -24.20
CA SER A 206 -25.04 2.66 -25.08
C SER A 206 -23.88 2.87 -26.04
#